data_AF-A0A7J6J9Z1-F1
#
_entry.id   AF-A0A7J6J9Z1-F1
#
_cell.length_a   1.000
_cell.length_b   1.000
_cell.length_c   1.000
_cell.angle_alpha   90.00
_cell.angle_beta   90.00
_cell.angle_gamma   90.00
#
_symmetry.space_group_name_H-M   'P 1'
#
loop_
_entity.id
_entity.type
_entity.pdbx_description
1 polymer ?
#
loop_
_entity_poly.entity_id
_entity_poly.type
_entity_poly.pdbx_seq_one_letter_code
_entity_poly.pdbx_strand_id
1 'polypeptide(L)'
;MPFKCLGCTKRFDSQTKCKQHMNDTGHAIPQHECISCRRVCLSREALQQHQRDTGHLKVDETPQIGAADIISIQETAVAESSGTMATVKPEKPHDEPETCNPVDLNGDVATLHMQFLGHAPSQEQNEIDSSPLLLVPTLQRSPSLQFGLLGGILSEDGRPSEESRIFYNVSCPSSIFICGSQGSGKSNTLACLLENCLIPSELGKLSHPLAGIVFHYDTFASDDGGLPCEAAFLASHAKASVRVLCAPTSFRTVKKVYSGIPQVDVKPLNISSSDLNTSRMLGLMAFQEGSKPLYLQVVQRILRDIRLEQQEKGSQFDYAKFKTALAREKFSEGQQGPLQQRLETLESFMVKGKARSDEEGGQLTIVDLSCPCITPEMACLLFNICLSLFLEQKSVVGRVVALDEAHKYLGQSGESQVLTNSLLQTVRIQRHLGVRMFISTQEPTISPKLLDLCTMTIVHRFTSPDWLRTLRRHLANKDDILEEGANTATSGQTSVVVGLFQRIMALRTGQGLVFAPSALIRGSQDTGHDGLCRNANEPTAIQVRSRLTRDGGRTVMAGQTA
;
A
#
# COMPACT_ATOMS: atom_id res chain seq x y z
N MET A 1 40.31 26.03 -14.15
CA MET A 1 39.36 27.17 -14.04
C MET A 1 39.60 27.90 -12.72
N PRO A 2 39.41 29.23 -12.63
CA PRO A 2 39.64 29.94 -11.38
C PRO A 2 38.51 29.66 -10.36
N PHE A 3 38.88 29.49 -9.08
CA PHE A 3 37.97 29.23 -7.96
C PHE A 3 37.22 30.52 -7.60
N LYS A 4 35.89 30.48 -7.58
CA LYS A 4 35.04 31.66 -7.34
C LYS A 4 34.59 31.70 -5.88
N CYS A 5 34.61 32.87 -5.27
CA CYS A 5 33.99 33.07 -3.96
C CYS A 5 32.47 32.93 -4.05
N LEU A 6 31.84 32.29 -3.07
CA LEU A 6 30.38 32.09 -3.01
C LEU A 6 29.64 33.31 -2.45
N GLY A 7 30.32 34.15 -1.66
CA GLY A 7 29.78 35.38 -1.09
C GLY A 7 30.05 36.65 -1.91
N CYS A 8 30.93 36.60 -2.93
CA CYS A 8 31.25 37.77 -3.76
C CYS A 8 31.67 37.40 -5.20
N THR A 9 31.89 38.39 -6.07
CA THR A 9 32.23 38.17 -7.48
C THR A 9 33.71 37.87 -7.75
N LYS A 10 34.58 37.89 -6.72
CA LYS A 10 36.03 37.68 -6.86
C LYS A 10 36.38 36.23 -7.22
N ARG A 11 37.42 36.08 -8.03
CA ARG A 11 37.94 34.79 -8.54
C ARG A 11 39.42 34.66 -8.19
N PHE A 12 39.83 33.44 -7.83
CA PHE A 12 41.16 33.12 -7.34
C PHE A 12 41.79 32.00 -8.18
N ASP A 13 43.10 32.07 -8.33
CA ASP A 13 43.94 31.13 -9.05
C ASP A 13 44.15 29.80 -8.29
N SER A 14 44.02 29.80 -6.95
CA SER A 14 44.09 28.59 -6.13
C SER A 14 42.96 28.49 -5.10
N GLN A 15 42.57 27.26 -4.79
CA GLN A 15 41.52 26.95 -3.81
C GLN A 15 41.91 27.40 -2.41
N THR A 16 43.20 27.34 -2.06
CA THR A 16 43.72 27.76 -0.76
C THR A 16 43.57 29.27 -0.56
N LYS A 17 43.87 30.08 -1.59
CA LYS A 17 43.66 31.53 -1.55
C LYS A 17 42.17 31.89 -1.50
N CYS A 18 41.32 31.13 -2.16
CA CYS A 18 39.87 31.30 -2.10
C CYS A 18 39.31 31.01 -0.70
N LYS A 19 39.75 29.92 -0.06
CA LYS A 19 39.37 29.57 1.32
C LYS A 19 39.89 30.58 2.34
N GLN A 20 41.13 31.05 2.19
CA GLN A 20 41.70 32.11 3.02
C GLN A 20 40.85 33.38 2.91
N HIS A 21 40.53 33.82 1.70
CA HIS A 21 39.65 34.97 1.47
C HIS A 21 38.27 34.78 2.13
N MET A 22 37.65 33.60 2.00
CA MET A 22 36.35 33.31 2.61
C MET A 22 36.39 33.38 4.14
N ASN A 23 37.48 32.91 4.75
CA ASN A 23 37.66 32.98 6.20
C ASN A 23 37.92 34.42 6.66
N ASP A 24 38.79 35.16 5.97
CA ASP A 24 39.17 36.53 6.34
C ASP A 24 38.01 37.53 6.17
N THR A 25 37.06 37.23 5.27
CA THR A 25 35.90 38.08 4.99
C THR A 25 34.58 37.58 5.59
N GLY A 26 34.61 36.48 6.35
CA GLY A 26 33.42 35.90 6.98
C GLY A 26 32.44 35.22 6.00
N HIS A 27 32.83 35.03 4.73
CA HIS A 27 32.05 34.30 3.73
C HIS A 27 32.09 32.76 3.89
N ALA A 28 32.72 32.26 4.95
CA ALA A 28 32.86 30.83 5.25
C ALA A 28 31.75 30.25 6.16
N ILE A 29 30.80 31.06 6.64
CA ILE A 29 29.80 30.71 7.67
C ILE A 29 28.41 30.47 7.04
N PRO A 30 27.58 29.52 7.54
CA PRO A 30 26.27 29.21 6.98
C PRO A 30 25.35 30.43 6.95
N GLN A 31 24.71 30.64 5.81
CA GLN A 31 23.78 31.73 5.56
C GLN A 31 22.40 31.40 6.16
N HIS A 32 21.93 32.20 7.12
CA HIS A 32 20.62 32.04 7.75
C HIS A 32 19.55 32.84 6.98
N GLU A 33 18.64 32.17 6.30
CA GLU A 33 17.61 32.81 5.47
C GLU A 33 16.31 33.04 6.25
N CYS A 34 15.76 34.25 6.17
CA CYS A 34 14.44 34.57 6.71
C CYS A 34 13.35 33.91 5.85
N ILE A 35 12.58 32.99 6.43
CA ILE A 35 11.55 32.23 5.70
C ILE A 35 10.45 33.15 5.12
N SER A 36 10.15 34.27 5.79
CA SER A 36 9.06 35.17 5.40
C SER A 36 9.40 36.08 4.21
N CYS A 37 10.66 36.50 4.06
CA CYS A 37 11.06 37.46 3.01
C CYS A 37 12.30 37.04 2.21
N ARG A 38 12.86 35.87 2.51
CA ARG A 38 14.05 35.27 1.87
C ARG A 38 15.33 36.09 1.97
N ARG A 39 15.39 37.06 2.89
CA ARG A 39 16.62 37.81 3.17
C ARG A 39 17.61 36.91 3.92
N VAL A 40 18.84 36.90 3.43
CA VAL A 40 19.93 36.12 4.01
C VAL A 40 20.72 36.95 5.01
N CYS A 41 20.87 36.42 6.22
CA CYS A 41 21.59 37.03 7.34
C CYS A 41 22.84 36.21 7.67
N LEU A 42 23.89 36.91 8.12
CA LEU A 42 25.21 36.33 8.36
C LEU A 42 25.34 35.63 9.73
N SER A 43 24.35 35.80 10.62
CA SER A 43 24.25 35.09 11.90
C SER A 43 22.79 34.92 12.34
N ARG A 44 22.54 34.03 13.30
CA ARG A 44 21.19 33.76 13.84
C ARG A 44 20.65 34.95 14.64
N GLU A 45 21.51 35.69 15.33
CA GLU A 45 21.12 36.91 16.06
C GLU A 45 20.73 38.02 15.08
N ALA A 46 21.45 38.17 13.96
CA ALA A 46 21.10 39.12 12.92
C ALA A 46 19.77 38.77 12.23
N LEU A 47 19.47 37.48 12.06
CA LEU A 47 18.18 37.01 11.56
C LEU A 47 17.04 37.33 12.54
N GLN A 48 17.23 37.09 13.84
CA GLN A 48 16.24 37.41 14.85
C GLN A 48 16.00 38.93 14.96
N GLN A 49 17.06 39.73 14.90
CA GLN A 49 16.92 41.19 14.88
C GLN A 49 16.17 41.66 13.64
N HIS A 50 16.51 41.13 12.46
CA HIS A 50 15.79 41.40 11.23
C HIS A 50 14.30 41.02 11.33
N GLN A 51 13.98 39.85 11.90
CA GLN A 51 12.59 39.40 12.09
C GLN A 51 11.83 40.27 13.08
N ARG A 52 12.49 40.83 14.11
CA ARG A 52 11.91 41.81 15.03
C ARG A 52 11.64 43.15 14.34
N ASP A 53 12.63 43.69 13.64
CA ASP A 53 12.54 45.00 13.00
C ASP A 53 11.55 45.03 11.83
N THR A 54 11.26 43.88 11.22
CA THR A 54 10.33 43.75 10.08
C THR A 54 9.00 43.09 10.45
N GLY A 55 8.78 42.73 11.72
CA GLY A 55 7.52 42.13 12.18
C GLY A 55 7.26 40.71 11.68
N HIS A 56 8.30 39.95 11.34
CA HIS A 56 8.22 38.59 10.81
C HIS A 56 8.26 37.47 11.87
N LEU A 57 8.18 37.80 13.16
CA LEU A 57 8.02 36.83 14.25
C LEU A 57 6.56 36.35 14.32
N LYS A 58 6.32 35.06 14.05
CA LYS A 58 5.05 34.40 14.39
C LYS A 58 5.22 33.69 15.72
N VAL A 59 4.51 34.16 16.75
CA VAL A 59 4.31 33.45 18.01
C VAL A 59 3.20 32.42 17.75
N ASP A 60 3.45 31.15 18.06
CA ASP A 60 2.41 30.11 18.07
C ASP A 60 1.47 30.40 19.24
N GLU A 61 0.26 30.88 18.95
CA GLU A 61 -0.83 30.99 19.92
C GLU A 61 -1.87 29.87 19.66
N THR A 62 -2.09 29.02 20.67
CA THR A 62 -3.35 28.27 20.81
C THR A 62 -4.29 29.07 21.74
N PRO A 63 -5.62 29.01 21.52
CA PRO A 63 -6.52 30.10 21.95
C PRO A 63 -7.13 29.86 23.33
N GLN A 64 -7.32 30.92 24.13
CA GLN A 64 -8.56 31.14 24.92
C GLN A 64 -8.67 32.56 25.55
N ILE A 65 -9.47 33.38 24.87
CA ILE A 65 -10.47 34.40 25.30
C ILE A 65 -10.16 35.32 26.51
N GLY A 66 -10.22 36.65 26.25
CA GLY A 66 -10.84 37.59 27.19
C GLY A 66 -10.46 39.08 27.06
N ALA A 67 -11.34 39.86 26.40
CA ALA A 67 -11.67 41.29 26.59
C ALA A 67 -10.52 42.33 26.74
N ALA A 68 -10.45 43.46 26.03
CA ALA A 68 -11.36 44.16 25.14
C ALA A 68 -10.53 45.27 24.47
N ASP A 69 -10.81 45.58 23.20
CA ASP A 69 -10.64 46.92 22.63
C ASP A 69 -11.44 47.02 21.33
N ILE A 70 -12.77 47.13 21.50
CA ILE A 70 -13.60 47.87 20.56
C ILE A 70 -14.03 49.12 21.32
N ILE A 71 -13.33 50.23 21.08
CA ILE A 71 -13.90 51.56 21.29
C ILE A 71 -14.21 52.10 19.91
N SER A 72 -15.50 52.30 19.63
CA SER A 72 -16.01 53.44 18.86
C SER A 72 -17.53 53.37 18.71
N ILE A 73 -18.22 54.30 19.39
CA ILE A 73 -19.40 55.06 18.93
C ILE A 73 -20.73 54.27 18.80
N GLN A 74 -21.69 54.47 19.73
CA GLN A 74 -22.73 55.51 19.65
C GLN A 74 -23.77 55.40 20.79
N GLU A 75 -23.93 56.51 21.51
CA GLU A 75 -25.08 57.10 22.22
C GLU A 75 -26.41 56.33 22.49
N THR A 76 -26.97 56.70 23.66
CA THR A 76 -28.39 56.78 24.09
C THR A 76 -29.06 55.62 24.86
N ALA A 77 -28.95 55.74 26.19
CA ALA A 77 -30.04 56.04 27.13
C ALA A 77 -31.01 54.93 27.65
N VAL A 78 -31.28 55.10 28.97
CA VAL A 78 -32.41 54.66 29.81
C VAL A 78 -32.28 53.23 30.40
N ALA A 79 -32.44 52.93 31.69
CA ALA A 79 -32.42 53.62 32.99
C ALA A 79 -32.67 52.53 34.07
N GLU A 80 -32.41 52.86 35.34
CA GLU A 80 -32.95 52.24 36.57
C GLU A 80 -32.22 51.00 37.10
N SER A 81 -31.37 51.17 38.12
CA SER A 81 -31.67 51.13 39.57
C SER A 81 -31.43 49.69 40.10
N SER A 82 -30.81 49.41 41.24
CA SER A 82 -30.60 50.10 42.52
C SER A 82 -29.51 49.32 43.26
N GLY A 83 -28.58 49.97 43.97
CA GLY A 83 -28.58 49.86 45.43
C GLY A 83 -27.17 49.67 46.04
N THR A 84 -26.70 50.75 46.69
CA THR A 84 -25.93 50.83 47.97
C THR A 84 -24.58 50.13 48.12
N MET A 85 -23.46 50.85 48.06
CA MET A 85 -22.79 51.66 49.12
C MET A 85 -21.96 50.84 50.13
N ALA A 86 -20.62 50.96 50.06
CA ALA A 86 -19.83 51.61 51.12
C ALA A 86 -18.35 51.75 50.72
N THR A 87 -17.80 52.90 51.08
CA THR A 87 -16.45 53.43 50.89
C THR A 87 -15.35 52.69 51.66
N VAL A 88 -14.19 52.49 51.04
CA VAL A 88 -12.90 52.26 51.75
C VAL A 88 -11.79 53.11 51.11
N LYS A 89 -10.98 53.75 51.97
CA LYS A 89 -9.83 54.64 51.69
C LYS A 89 -8.60 53.87 51.17
N PRO A 90 -7.60 54.55 50.58
CA PRO A 90 -6.54 53.90 49.82
C PRO A 90 -5.37 53.44 50.70
N GLU A 91 -4.84 52.25 50.45
CA GLU A 91 -3.52 51.82 50.92
C GLU A 91 -2.63 51.34 49.75
N LYS A 92 -1.34 51.66 49.94
CA LYS A 92 -0.10 51.59 49.13
C LYS A 92 0.06 50.54 47.99
N PRO A 93 0.98 50.79 47.03
CA PRO A 93 1.20 49.91 45.88
C PRO A 93 1.93 48.63 46.31
N HIS A 94 1.39 47.48 45.92
CA HIS A 94 2.04 46.17 46.06
C HIS A 94 2.48 45.63 44.69
N ASP A 95 3.78 45.39 44.63
CA ASP A 95 4.53 44.27 44.02
C ASP A 95 4.44 43.97 42.51
N GLU A 96 5.66 43.81 41.96
CA GLU A 96 6.05 43.47 40.59
C GLU A 96 5.47 42.12 40.10
N PRO A 97 5.39 41.89 38.77
CA PRO A 97 4.69 40.73 38.21
C PRO A 97 5.38 39.42 38.57
N GLU A 98 4.61 38.46 39.09
CA GLU A 98 5.08 37.11 39.40
C GLU A 98 5.76 36.48 38.19
N THR A 99 7.03 36.13 38.38
CA THR A 99 7.82 35.33 37.46
C THR A 99 7.16 33.96 37.29
N CYS A 100 6.96 33.51 36.04
CA CYS A 100 6.60 32.12 35.76
C CYS A 100 7.60 31.19 36.46
N ASN A 101 7.15 30.48 37.49
CA ASN A 101 7.97 29.47 38.15
C ASN A 101 8.40 28.42 37.12
N PRO A 102 9.70 28.04 37.07
CA PRO A 102 10.15 26.97 36.19
C PRO A 102 9.38 25.69 36.53
N VAL A 103 8.87 25.00 35.51
CA VAL A 103 8.22 23.69 35.70
C VAL A 103 9.26 22.75 36.28
N ASP A 104 9.09 22.40 37.55
CA ASP A 104 10.02 21.57 38.29
C ASP A 104 9.87 20.11 37.82
N LEU A 105 10.66 19.72 36.81
CA LEU A 105 10.79 18.35 36.31
C LEU A 105 11.63 17.49 37.28
N ASN A 106 11.36 17.61 38.58
CA ASN A 106 12.04 16.85 39.61
C ASN A 106 11.76 15.34 39.47
N GLY A 107 12.62 14.54 40.11
CA GLY A 107 12.79 13.10 39.88
C GLY A 107 11.51 12.26 39.83
N ASP A 108 10.45 12.63 40.54
CA ASP A 108 9.17 11.90 40.55
C ASP A 108 8.40 12.04 39.22
N VAL A 109 8.39 13.23 38.61
CA VAL A 109 7.77 13.47 37.29
C VAL A 109 8.60 12.83 36.19
N ALA A 110 9.93 12.92 36.27
CA ALA A 110 10.83 12.23 35.35
C ALA A 110 10.69 10.70 35.45
N THR A 111 10.54 10.15 36.66
CA THR A 111 10.30 8.71 36.87
C THR A 111 8.96 8.28 36.29
N LEU A 112 7.90 9.08 36.48
CA LEU A 112 6.61 8.84 35.85
C LEU A 112 6.73 8.89 34.31
N HIS A 113 7.38 9.91 33.75
CA HIS A 113 7.66 9.97 32.31
C HIS A 113 8.43 8.74 31.82
N MET A 114 9.45 8.29 32.56
CA MET A 114 10.21 7.09 32.23
C MET A 114 9.38 5.81 32.32
N GLN A 115 8.37 5.74 33.20
CA GLN A 115 7.41 4.63 33.22
C GLN A 115 6.53 4.61 31.95
N PHE A 116 6.16 5.77 31.41
CA PHE A 116 5.40 5.87 30.15
C PHE A 116 6.28 5.74 28.88
N LEU A 117 7.59 5.98 28.99
CA LEU A 117 8.56 5.81 27.90
C LEU A 117 9.18 4.41 27.85
N GLY A 118 9.05 3.63 28.93
CA GLY A 118 9.53 2.25 28.99
C GLY A 118 8.80 1.35 27.98
N HIS A 119 9.54 0.45 27.34
CA HIS A 119 8.94 -0.59 26.50
C HIS A 119 8.08 -1.51 27.37
N ALA A 120 6.76 -1.39 27.25
CA ALA A 120 5.86 -2.28 27.96
C ALA A 120 5.98 -3.70 27.37
N PRO A 121 5.92 -4.77 28.19
CA PRO A 121 5.92 -6.15 27.69
C PRO A 121 4.82 -6.41 26.65
N SER A 122 3.69 -5.70 26.79
CA SER A 122 2.58 -5.72 25.82
C SER A 122 2.94 -5.12 24.46
N GLN A 123 3.85 -4.14 24.40
CA GLN A 123 4.32 -3.58 23.13
C GLN A 123 5.19 -4.59 22.38
N GLU A 124 6.14 -5.24 23.06
CA GLU A 124 6.97 -6.29 22.45
C GLU A 124 6.13 -7.45 21.92
N GLN A 125 5.11 -7.87 22.70
CA GLN A 125 4.16 -8.88 22.25
C GLN A 125 3.36 -8.44 21.01
N ASN A 126 2.89 -7.19 20.98
CA ASN A 126 2.22 -6.63 19.82
C ASN A 126 3.13 -6.56 18.59
N GLU A 127 4.44 -6.31 18.77
CA GLU A 127 5.41 -6.34 17.66
C GLU A 127 5.55 -7.74 17.06
N ILE A 128 5.59 -8.78 17.90
CA ILE A 128 5.62 -10.17 17.45
C ILE A 128 4.32 -10.53 16.71
N ASP A 129 3.18 -10.19 17.32
CA ASP A 129 1.86 -10.53 16.77
C ASP A 129 1.57 -9.81 15.44
N SER A 130 2.15 -8.62 15.26
CA SER A 130 2.08 -7.85 14.01
C SER A 130 3.21 -8.13 13.01
N SER A 131 4.13 -9.03 13.34
CA SER A 131 5.21 -9.41 12.43
C SER A 131 4.65 -10.25 11.28
N PRO A 132 4.95 -9.93 10.00
CA PRO A 132 4.40 -10.68 8.86
C PRO A 132 5.02 -12.08 8.71
N LEU A 133 6.19 -12.30 9.33
CA LEU A 133 6.91 -13.57 9.34
C LEU A 133 7.27 -13.94 10.77
N LEU A 134 7.13 -15.23 11.10
CA LEU A 134 7.42 -15.78 12.41
C LEU A 134 8.51 -16.84 12.29
N LEU A 135 9.39 -16.88 13.29
CA LEU A 135 10.38 -17.93 13.49
C LEU A 135 9.90 -18.85 14.63
N VAL A 136 10.55 -20.01 14.77
CA VAL A 136 10.18 -20.98 15.82
C VAL A 136 10.13 -20.34 17.24
N PRO A 137 11.10 -19.51 17.67
CA PRO A 137 11.04 -18.89 19.00
C PRO A 137 9.91 -17.88 19.16
N THR A 138 9.59 -17.11 18.10
CA THR A 138 8.52 -16.10 18.15
C THR A 138 7.15 -16.74 18.16
N LEU A 139 7.01 -17.87 17.46
CA LEU A 139 5.80 -18.68 17.44
C LEU A 139 5.42 -19.19 18.84
N GLN A 140 6.40 -19.64 19.62
CA GLN A 140 6.20 -20.16 20.99
C GLN A 140 5.66 -19.08 21.95
N ARG A 141 5.99 -17.80 21.69
CA ARG A 141 5.51 -16.65 22.47
C ARG A 141 4.08 -16.23 22.11
N SER A 142 3.59 -16.61 20.93
CA SER A 142 2.28 -16.19 20.39
C SER A 142 1.42 -17.38 19.93
N PRO A 143 1.01 -18.29 20.84
CA PRO A 143 0.33 -19.54 20.47
C PRO A 143 -1.09 -19.35 19.91
N SER A 144 -1.70 -18.18 20.08
CA SER A 144 -3.04 -17.85 19.57
C SER A 144 -3.05 -17.49 18.08
N LEU A 145 -1.90 -17.18 17.48
CA LEU A 145 -1.81 -16.78 16.08
C LEU A 145 -2.15 -17.92 15.14
N GLN A 146 -2.67 -17.53 13.98
CA GLN A 146 -2.80 -18.38 12.81
C GLN A 146 -1.58 -18.18 11.93
N PHE A 147 -1.00 -19.27 11.46
CA PHE A 147 0.23 -19.24 10.69
C PHE A 147 0.32 -20.49 9.82
N GLY A 148 1.16 -20.43 8.79
CA GLY A 148 1.50 -21.58 7.97
C GLY A 148 2.96 -21.52 7.55
N LEU A 149 3.62 -22.67 7.44
CA LEU A 149 5.00 -22.76 6.98
C LEU A 149 5.12 -22.08 5.61
N LEU A 150 6.05 -21.15 5.48
CA LEU A 150 6.40 -20.54 4.20
C LEU A 150 7.62 -21.26 3.59
N GLY A 151 8.58 -21.63 4.44
CA GLY A 151 9.82 -22.24 4.01
C GLY A 151 10.84 -22.37 5.14
N GLY A 152 12.12 -22.38 4.77
CA GLY A 152 13.23 -22.27 5.72
C GLY A 152 14.32 -21.35 5.22
N ILE A 153 14.97 -20.63 6.14
CA ILE A 153 16.12 -19.77 5.87
C ILE A 153 17.29 -20.66 5.45
N LEU A 154 17.95 -20.29 4.35
CA LEU A 154 19.09 -21.02 3.81
C LEU A 154 20.36 -20.72 4.60
N SER A 155 21.08 -21.78 5.02
CA SER A 155 22.46 -21.67 5.49
C SER A 155 23.45 -21.51 4.33
N GLU A 156 24.74 -21.33 4.64
CA GLU A 156 25.81 -21.28 3.63
C GLU A 156 25.86 -22.53 2.74
N ASP A 157 25.50 -23.70 3.28
CA ASP A 157 25.40 -24.97 2.55
C ASP A 157 24.19 -25.04 1.60
N GLY A 158 23.38 -23.98 1.54
CA GLY A 158 22.21 -23.87 0.66
C GLY A 158 21.05 -24.76 1.08
N ARG A 159 20.99 -25.20 2.35
CA ARG A 159 19.90 -26.01 2.91
C ARG A 159 19.30 -25.35 4.15
N PRO A 160 17.98 -25.46 4.38
CA PRO A 160 17.38 -25.04 5.63
C PRO A 160 17.68 -26.04 6.75
N SER A 161 17.76 -25.56 7.99
CA SER A 161 17.83 -26.37 9.21
C SER A 161 16.47 -26.40 9.90
N GLU A 162 16.37 -27.23 10.95
CA GLU A 162 15.13 -27.34 11.72
C GLU A 162 14.73 -26.01 12.38
N GLU A 163 15.68 -25.31 12.96
CA GLU A 163 15.48 -24.03 13.64
C GLU A 163 15.29 -22.86 12.68
N SER A 164 15.65 -23.04 11.40
CA SER A 164 15.57 -22.00 10.38
C SER A 164 14.20 -21.91 9.69
N ARG A 165 13.21 -22.68 10.14
CA ARG A 165 11.84 -22.62 9.63
C ARG A 165 11.24 -21.22 9.79
N ILE A 166 10.65 -20.74 8.71
CA ILE A 166 9.96 -19.47 8.65
C ILE A 166 8.49 -19.68 8.30
N PHE A 167 7.62 -19.06 9.09
CA PHE A 167 6.18 -19.17 8.98
C PHE A 167 5.59 -17.84 8.54
N TYR A 168 4.59 -17.88 7.66
CA TYR A 168 3.78 -16.73 7.33
C TYR A 168 2.73 -16.51 8.42
N ASN A 169 2.68 -15.30 8.98
CA ASN A 169 1.68 -14.92 9.97
C ASN A 169 0.35 -14.63 9.28
N VAL A 170 -0.55 -15.61 9.31
CA VAL A 170 -1.90 -15.48 8.74
C VAL A 170 -2.78 -14.63 9.65
N SER A 171 -2.50 -14.46 10.94
CA SER A 171 -3.28 -13.55 11.79
C SER A 171 -3.07 -12.07 11.44
N CYS A 172 -1.85 -11.67 11.07
CA CYS A 172 -1.55 -10.28 10.75
C CYS A 172 -1.96 -9.91 9.30
N PRO A 173 -2.74 -8.82 9.09
CA PRO A 173 -2.94 -8.25 7.76
C PRO A 173 -1.62 -7.78 7.13
N SER A 174 -1.28 -8.32 5.96
CA SER A 174 0.01 -8.07 5.29
C SER A 174 -0.17 -7.87 3.78
N SER A 175 0.73 -7.11 3.19
CA SER A 175 0.86 -6.93 1.74
C SER A 175 2.20 -7.53 1.27
N ILE A 176 2.15 -8.47 0.33
CA ILE A 176 3.33 -9.20 -0.16
C ILE A 176 3.47 -8.99 -1.66
N PHE A 177 4.62 -8.46 -2.07
CA PHE A 177 5.00 -8.35 -3.48
C PHE A 177 5.91 -9.51 -3.87
N ILE A 178 5.58 -10.25 -4.93
CA ILE A 178 6.32 -11.41 -5.40
C ILE A 178 6.77 -11.13 -6.83
N CYS A 179 8.08 -11.17 -7.09
CA CYS A 179 8.62 -10.94 -8.42
C CYS A 179 9.76 -11.89 -8.80
N GLY A 180 10.07 -11.98 -10.10
CA GLY A 180 11.04 -12.93 -10.65
C GLY A 180 10.68 -13.41 -12.06
N SER A 181 11.62 -14.02 -12.77
CA SER A 181 11.39 -14.51 -14.13
C SER A 181 10.39 -15.67 -14.17
N GLN A 182 9.84 -15.99 -15.35
CA GLN A 182 9.02 -17.18 -15.54
C GLN A 182 9.76 -18.46 -15.09
N GLY A 183 9.06 -19.38 -14.42
CA GLY A 183 9.65 -20.64 -13.93
C GLY A 183 10.60 -20.51 -12.73
N SER A 184 10.75 -19.32 -12.13
CA SER A 184 11.64 -19.11 -10.98
C SER A 184 11.07 -19.57 -9.62
N GLY A 185 9.76 -19.79 -9.52
CA GLY A 185 9.09 -20.19 -8.26
C GLY A 185 8.04 -19.21 -7.72
N LYS A 186 7.75 -18.12 -8.45
CA LYS A 186 6.71 -17.13 -8.08
C LYS A 186 5.34 -17.75 -7.81
N SER A 187 4.78 -18.45 -8.80
CA SER A 187 3.45 -19.06 -8.69
C SER A 187 3.39 -20.08 -7.55
N ASN A 188 4.51 -20.80 -7.30
CA ASN A 188 4.63 -21.69 -6.14
C ASN A 188 4.52 -20.92 -4.82
N THR A 189 5.17 -19.76 -4.72
CA THR A 189 5.11 -18.90 -3.53
C THR A 189 3.71 -18.33 -3.33
N LEU A 190 3.07 -17.83 -4.40
CA LEU A 190 1.69 -17.36 -4.34
C LEU A 190 0.75 -18.48 -3.88
N ALA A 191 0.88 -19.67 -4.45
CA ALA A 191 0.09 -20.84 -4.05
C ALA A 191 0.34 -21.22 -2.58
N CYS A 192 1.59 -21.28 -2.11
CA CYS A 192 1.90 -21.59 -0.71
C CYS A 192 1.28 -20.57 0.26
N LEU A 193 1.31 -19.28 -0.08
CA LEU A 193 0.67 -18.23 0.71
C LEU A 193 -0.86 -18.39 0.71
N LEU A 194 -1.48 -18.68 -0.43
CA LEU A 194 -2.91 -18.96 -0.52
C LEU A 194 -3.31 -20.22 0.25
N GLU A 195 -2.52 -21.30 0.17
CA GLU A 195 -2.72 -22.53 0.95
C GLU A 195 -2.70 -22.22 2.46
N ASN A 196 -1.72 -21.44 2.93
CA ASN A 196 -1.64 -21.03 4.33
C ASN A 196 -2.86 -20.20 4.79
N CYS A 197 -3.50 -19.47 3.86
CA CYS A 197 -4.69 -18.67 4.12
C CYS A 197 -6.00 -19.47 4.10
N LEU A 198 -6.08 -20.55 3.32
CA LEU A 198 -7.33 -21.22 2.97
C LEU A 198 -7.45 -22.66 3.49
N ILE A 199 -6.32 -23.34 3.76
CA ILE A 199 -6.29 -24.79 4.00
C ILE A 199 -5.77 -25.10 5.41
N PRO A 200 -6.62 -25.59 6.33
CA PRO A 200 -6.17 -26.14 7.59
C PRO A 200 -5.33 -27.41 7.39
N SER A 201 -4.04 -27.32 7.71
CA SER A 201 -3.05 -28.40 7.54
C SER A 201 -2.07 -28.48 8.70
N GLU A 202 -1.30 -29.57 8.75
CA GLU A 202 -0.23 -29.78 9.76
C GLU A 202 0.99 -28.87 9.55
N LEU A 203 1.05 -28.14 8.43
CA LEU A 203 2.10 -27.16 8.18
C LEU A 203 1.93 -25.86 8.97
N GLY A 204 0.90 -25.75 9.80
CA GLY A 204 0.68 -24.60 10.67
C GLY A 204 -0.60 -24.72 11.50
N LYS A 205 -1.14 -23.58 11.90
CA LYS A 205 -2.39 -23.48 12.64
C LYS A 205 -3.32 -22.50 11.93
N LEU A 206 -4.43 -23.00 11.40
CA LEU A 206 -5.46 -22.19 10.73
C LEU A 206 -6.84 -22.59 11.26
N SER A 207 -7.25 -21.94 12.34
CA SER A 207 -8.53 -22.19 13.03
C SER A 207 -9.72 -21.62 12.24
N HIS A 208 -9.51 -20.51 11.55
CA HIS A 208 -10.49 -19.74 10.79
C HIS A 208 -9.92 -19.48 9.39
N PRO A 209 -10.16 -20.41 8.43
CA PRO A 209 -9.80 -20.21 7.03
C PRO A 209 -10.37 -18.91 6.48
N LEU A 210 -9.56 -18.20 5.69
CA LEU A 210 -9.94 -16.93 5.08
C LEU A 210 -10.83 -17.17 3.85
N ALA A 211 -11.53 -16.14 3.40
CA ALA A 211 -12.11 -16.10 2.06
C ALA A 211 -11.10 -15.47 1.09
N GLY A 212 -10.94 -16.04 -0.10
CA GLY A 212 -9.96 -15.60 -1.08
C GLY A 212 -10.56 -15.13 -2.39
N ILE A 213 -9.98 -14.07 -2.97
CA ILE A 213 -10.21 -13.68 -4.36
C ILE A 213 -8.89 -13.57 -5.12
N VAL A 214 -8.80 -14.13 -6.33
CA VAL A 214 -7.65 -14.03 -7.23
C VAL A 214 -8.09 -13.36 -8.53
N PHE A 215 -7.35 -12.35 -8.97
CA PHE A 215 -7.50 -11.75 -10.29
C PHE A 215 -6.48 -12.33 -11.24
N HIS A 216 -6.96 -12.95 -12.32
CA HIS A 216 -6.14 -13.59 -13.33
C HIS A 216 -6.58 -13.15 -14.73
N TYR A 217 -5.60 -12.77 -15.54
CA TYR A 217 -5.80 -12.38 -16.93
C TYR A 217 -4.59 -12.85 -17.74
N ASP A 218 -4.83 -13.63 -18.78
CA ASP A 218 -3.84 -14.09 -19.72
C ASP A 218 -4.21 -13.74 -21.16
N THR A 219 -3.20 -13.58 -22.01
CA THR A 219 -3.35 -13.49 -23.45
C THR A 219 -3.78 -14.84 -23.99
N PHE A 220 -4.99 -14.87 -24.54
CA PHE A 220 -5.59 -16.06 -25.10
C PHE A 220 -4.80 -16.53 -26.34
N ALA A 221 -4.23 -17.74 -26.31
CA ALA A 221 -3.39 -18.24 -27.40
C ALA A 221 -4.20 -18.90 -28.54
N SER A 222 -5.40 -19.43 -28.26
CA SER A 222 -6.24 -20.09 -29.27
C SER A 222 -7.69 -20.29 -28.81
N ASP A 223 -8.63 -20.37 -29.75
CA ASP A 223 -10.03 -20.76 -29.50
C ASP A 223 -10.18 -22.17 -28.89
N ASP A 224 -9.15 -23.00 -29.01
CA ASP A 224 -9.11 -24.36 -28.47
C ASP A 224 -8.74 -24.44 -26.99
N GLY A 225 -8.19 -23.36 -26.42
CA GLY A 225 -7.93 -23.23 -24.99
C GLY A 225 -6.78 -22.30 -24.62
N GLY A 226 -6.74 -21.96 -23.33
CA GLY A 226 -5.59 -21.35 -22.63
C GLY A 226 -5.15 -22.23 -21.47
N LEU A 227 -4.19 -21.75 -20.67
CA LEU A 227 -3.80 -22.42 -19.43
C LEU A 227 -4.72 -21.96 -18.28
N PRO A 228 -5.13 -22.86 -17.36
CA PRO A 228 -5.86 -22.45 -16.18
C PRO A 228 -4.96 -21.63 -15.25
N CYS A 229 -5.55 -20.73 -14.47
CA CYS A 229 -4.85 -20.08 -13.37
C CYS A 229 -4.28 -21.15 -12.42
N GLU A 230 -2.98 -21.09 -12.12
CA GLU A 230 -2.33 -22.09 -11.29
C GLU A 230 -2.91 -22.19 -9.87
N ALA A 231 -3.50 -21.09 -9.36
CA ALA A 231 -4.16 -21.08 -8.07
C ALA A 231 -5.41 -22.00 -8.03
N ALA A 232 -5.95 -22.38 -9.19
CA ALA A 232 -7.10 -23.27 -9.26
C ALA A 232 -6.79 -24.68 -8.78
N PHE A 233 -5.52 -25.09 -8.83
CA PHE A 233 -5.10 -26.40 -8.34
C PHE A 233 -5.23 -26.54 -6.81
N LEU A 234 -5.50 -25.45 -6.08
CA LEU A 234 -5.90 -25.53 -4.67
C LEU A 234 -7.15 -26.42 -4.48
N ALA A 235 -8.02 -26.54 -5.49
CA ALA A 235 -9.18 -27.43 -5.49
C ALA A 235 -8.83 -28.92 -5.36
N SER A 236 -7.57 -29.29 -5.58
CA SER A 236 -7.13 -30.68 -5.39
C SER A 236 -7.04 -31.11 -3.91
N HIS A 237 -7.18 -30.17 -2.97
CA HIS A 237 -7.22 -30.48 -1.54
C HIS A 237 -8.65 -30.40 -1.01
N ALA A 238 -9.11 -31.45 -0.31
CA ALA A 238 -10.52 -31.62 0.10
C ALA A 238 -11.08 -30.53 1.03
N LYS A 239 -10.21 -29.76 1.69
CA LYS A 239 -10.58 -28.63 2.58
C LYS A 239 -10.61 -27.27 1.88
N ALA A 240 -10.38 -27.21 0.58
CA ALA A 240 -10.45 -25.98 -0.21
C ALA A 240 -11.57 -26.10 -1.25
N SER A 241 -12.35 -25.03 -1.41
CA SER A 241 -13.31 -24.91 -2.51
C SER A 241 -12.82 -23.87 -3.50
N VAL A 242 -12.79 -24.18 -4.79
CA VAL A 242 -12.43 -23.19 -5.82
C VAL A 242 -13.61 -22.92 -6.74
N ARG A 243 -13.93 -21.64 -6.89
CA ARG A 243 -14.88 -21.14 -7.88
C ARG A 243 -14.15 -20.28 -8.88
N VAL A 244 -14.47 -20.41 -10.16
CA VAL A 244 -13.98 -19.55 -11.23
C VAL A 244 -15.13 -18.72 -11.78
N LEU A 245 -14.98 -17.40 -11.78
CA LEU A 245 -15.87 -16.45 -12.44
C LEU A 245 -15.20 -15.98 -13.72
N CYS A 246 -15.86 -16.15 -14.87
CA CYS A 246 -15.30 -15.77 -16.15
C CYS A 246 -16.25 -14.94 -17.00
N ALA A 247 -15.76 -14.35 -18.08
CA ALA A 247 -16.60 -13.62 -19.01
C ALA A 247 -17.74 -14.50 -19.57
N PRO A 248 -18.98 -13.99 -19.70
CA PRO A 248 -20.06 -14.74 -20.34
C PRO A 248 -19.69 -15.22 -21.75
N THR A 249 -18.89 -14.43 -22.47
CA THR A 249 -18.41 -14.71 -23.84
C THR A 249 -17.38 -15.84 -23.91
N SER A 250 -16.62 -16.12 -22.83
CA SER A 250 -15.61 -17.21 -22.80
C SER A 250 -16.01 -18.40 -21.92
N PHE A 251 -17.22 -18.42 -21.36
CA PHE A 251 -17.67 -19.41 -20.38
C PHE A 251 -17.39 -20.87 -20.78
N ARG A 252 -17.74 -21.25 -22.02
CA ARG A 252 -17.54 -22.63 -22.50
C ARG A 252 -16.06 -23.00 -22.57
N THR A 253 -15.22 -22.09 -23.05
CA THR A 253 -13.78 -22.33 -23.19
C THR A 253 -13.11 -22.41 -21.83
N VAL A 254 -13.41 -21.48 -20.91
CA VAL A 254 -12.90 -21.54 -19.53
C VAL A 254 -13.36 -22.83 -18.83
N LYS A 255 -14.64 -23.21 -18.98
CA LYS A 255 -15.13 -24.48 -18.43
C LYS A 255 -14.37 -25.70 -18.96
N LYS A 256 -13.97 -25.71 -20.24
CA LYS A 256 -13.13 -26.75 -20.84
C LYS A 256 -11.71 -26.71 -20.27
N VAL A 257 -11.08 -25.54 -20.19
CA VAL A 257 -9.71 -25.34 -19.66
C VAL A 257 -9.58 -25.86 -18.22
N TYR A 258 -10.57 -25.57 -17.37
CA TYR A 258 -10.54 -25.97 -15.95
C TYR A 258 -11.06 -27.40 -15.71
N SER A 259 -11.61 -28.09 -16.71
CA SER A 259 -12.20 -29.43 -16.54
C SER A 259 -11.23 -30.50 -16.07
N GLY A 260 -9.92 -30.31 -16.30
CA GLY A 260 -8.86 -31.21 -15.82
C GLY A 260 -8.54 -31.07 -14.32
N ILE A 261 -9.12 -30.09 -13.64
CA ILE A 261 -8.92 -29.84 -12.20
C ILE A 261 -10.18 -30.30 -11.45
N PRO A 262 -10.07 -31.25 -10.52
CA PRO A 262 -11.22 -31.73 -9.78
C PRO A 262 -11.80 -30.61 -8.90
N GLN A 263 -13.12 -30.63 -8.68
CA GLN A 263 -13.81 -29.76 -7.71
C GLN A 263 -13.75 -28.25 -8.00
N VAL A 264 -13.52 -27.85 -9.26
CA VAL A 264 -13.63 -26.44 -9.69
C VAL A 264 -15.04 -26.13 -10.20
N ASP A 265 -15.69 -25.14 -9.60
CA ASP A 265 -17.00 -24.63 -10.03
C ASP A 265 -16.84 -23.41 -10.95
N VAL A 266 -17.05 -23.56 -12.26
CA VAL A 266 -16.95 -22.47 -13.23
C VAL A 266 -18.33 -21.84 -13.47
N LYS A 267 -18.42 -20.51 -13.32
CA LYS A 267 -19.63 -19.71 -13.49
C LYS A 267 -19.35 -18.44 -14.28
N PRO A 268 -20.33 -17.91 -15.03
CA PRO A 268 -20.19 -16.59 -15.64
C PRO A 268 -20.15 -15.51 -14.55
N LEU A 269 -19.30 -14.50 -14.74
CA LEU A 269 -19.27 -13.28 -13.96
C LEU A 269 -20.52 -12.48 -14.25
N ASN A 270 -21.35 -12.32 -13.23
CA ASN A 270 -22.61 -11.62 -13.31
C ASN A 270 -22.63 -10.45 -12.32
N ILE A 271 -23.12 -9.30 -12.76
CA ILE A 271 -23.27 -8.09 -11.96
C ILE A 271 -24.77 -7.80 -11.83
N SER A 272 -25.29 -7.73 -10.62
CA SER A 272 -26.69 -7.35 -10.40
C SER A 272 -26.82 -5.83 -10.26
N SER A 273 -28.03 -5.28 -10.40
CA SER A 273 -28.26 -3.85 -10.13
C SER A 273 -27.90 -3.46 -8.69
N SER A 274 -28.07 -4.37 -7.72
CA SER A 274 -27.68 -4.14 -6.32
C SER A 274 -26.17 -4.12 -6.10
N ASP A 275 -25.39 -4.64 -7.06
CA ASP A 275 -23.93 -4.57 -7.05
C ASP A 275 -23.41 -3.24 -7.61
N LEU A 276 -24.28 -2.36 -8.09
CA LEU A 276 -23.89 -1.05 -8.58
C LEU A 276 -24.15 0.01 -7.51
N ASN A 277 -23.31 1.03 -7.47
CA ASN A 277 -23.48 2.19 -6.60
C ASN A 277 -22.94 3.44 -7.31
N THR A 278 -23.15 4.62 -6.72
CA THR A 278 -22.70 5.90 -7.28
C THR A 278 -21.21 5.89 -7.63
N SER A 279 -20.35 5.35 -6.76
CA SER A 279 -18.91 5.32 -6.97
C SER A 279 -18.50 4.40 -8.13
N ARG A 280 -19.06 3.18 -8.18
CA ARG A 280 -18.80 2.23 -9.26
C ARG A 280 -19.31 2.72 -10.61
N MET A 281 -20.50 3.33 -10.63
CA MET A 281 -21.03 3.95 -11.84
C MET A 281 -20.14 5.10 -12.31
N LEU A 282 -19.64 5.96 -11.42
CA LEU A 282 -18.68 6.99 -11.80
C LEU A 282 -17.38 6.39 -12.33
N GLY A 283 -16.83 5.36 -11.69
CA GLY A 283 -15.63 4.68 -12.16
C GLY A 283 -15.79 4.05 -13.55
N LEU A 284 -16.93 3.42 -13.81
CA LEU A 284 -17.30 2.84 -15.11
C LEU A 284 -17.43 3.90 -16.22
N MET A 285 -17.89 5.10 -15.87
CA MET A 285 -18.23 6.15 -16.83
C MET A 285 -17.12 7.21 -17.01
N ALA A 286 -16.13 7.30 -16.13
CA ALA A 286 -15.15 8.39 -16.10
C ALA A 286 -13.94 8.22 -17.04
N PHE A 287 -14.07 7.52 -18.17
CA PHE A 287 -12.89 7.02 -18.88
C PHE A 287 -12.24 7.97 -19.90
N GLN A 288 -11.01 8.43 -19.61
CA GLN A 288 -9.94 8.78 -20.56
C GLN A 288 -8.68 9.30 -19.85
N GLU A 289 -7.49 9.09 -20.43
CA GLU A 289 -6.27 9.83 -20.08
C GLU A 289 -6.37 11.26 -20.60
N GLY A 290 -6.12 12.24 -19.73
CA GLY A 290 -5.94 13.65 -20.11
C GLY A 290 -7.19 14.53 -20.09
N SER A 291 -8.36 14.06 -20.52
CA SER A 291 -9.60 14.87 -20.50
C SER A 291 -10.83 14.09 -20.05
N LYS A 292 -11.62 14.67 -19.13
CA LYS A 292 -12.88 14.07 -18.69
C LYS A 292 -13.89 14.09 -19.85
N PRO A 293 -14.53 12.96 -20.19
CA PRO A 293 -15.55 12.93 -21.22
C PRO A 293 -16.66 13.94 -20.94
N LEU A 294 -17.14 14.65 -21.97
CA LEU A 294 -18.13 15.72 -21.79
C LEU A 294 -19.46 15.21 -21.20
N TYR A 295 -19.82 13.95 -21.47
CA TYR A 295 -21.03 13.33 -20.90
C TYR A 295 -20.92 13.11 -19.38
N LEU A 296 -19.70 13.11 -18.81
CA LEU A 296 -19.48 12.75 -17.40
C LEU A 296 -20.10 13.77 -16.45
N GLN A 297 -20.17 15.06 -16.82
CA GLN A 297 -20.82 16.09 -16.00
C GLN A 297 -22.33 15.81 -15.85
N VAL A 298 -22.98 15.37 -16.93
CA VAL A 298 -24.40 15.00 -16.93
C VAL A 298 -24.61 13.74 -16.09
N VAL A 299 -23.76 12.72 -16.28
CA VAL A 299 -23.79 11.49 -15.48
C VAL A 299 -23.60 11.79 -13.98
N GLN A 300 -22.65 12.67 -13.62
CA GLN A 300 -22.42 13.10 -12.23
C GLN A 300 -23.63 13.79 -11.62
N ARG A 301 -24.30 14.67 -12.38
CA ARG A 301 -25.55 15.31 -11.93
C ARG A 301 -26.63 14.28 -11.66
N ILE A 302 -26.91 13.39 -12.62
CA ILE A 302 -27.91 12.32 -12.46
C ILE A 302 -27.61 11.45 -11.24
N LEU A 303 -26.34 11.02 -11.09
CA LEU A 303 -25.93 10.18 -9.98
C LEU A 303 -26.02 10.91 -8.63
N ARG A 304 -25.86 12.23 -8.60
CA ARG A 304 -26.09 13.06 -7.41
C ARG A 304 -27.58 13.10 -7.05
N ASP A 305 -28.46 13.30 -8.03
CA ASP A 305 -29.90 13.35 -7.80
C ASP A 305 -30.43 12.01 -7.28
N ILE A 306 -29.99 10.90 -7.91
CA ILE A 306 -30.30 9.55 -7.44
C ILE A 306 -29.76 9.33 -6.01
N ARG A 307 -28.56 9.84 -5.70
CA ARG A 307 -27.97 9.72 -4.36
C ARG A 307 -28.76 10.49 -3.30
N LEU A 308 -29.30 11.66 -3.62
CA LEU A 308 -30.17 12.42 -2.72
C LEU A 308 -31.45 11.63 -2.43
N GLU A 309 -32.10 11.08 -3.46
CA GLU A 309 -33.29 10.23 -3.30
C GLU A 309 -33.01 8.98 -2.45
N GLN A 310 -31.83 8.37 -2.59
CA GLN A 310 -31.41 7.25 -1.76
C GLN A 310 -31.32 7.61 -0.28
N GLN A 311 -30.78 8.79 0.04
CA GLN A 311 -30.65 9.24 1.43
C GLN A 311 -32.00 9.55 2.06
N GLU A 312 -32.91 10.16 1.31
CA GLU A 312 -34.27 10.44 1.78
C GLU A 312 -35.09 9.17 2.03
N LYS A 313 -34.98 8.18 1.13
CA LYS A 313 -35.82 6.96 1.15
C LYS A 313 -35.16 5.75 1.80
N GLY A 314 -33.88 5.82 2.14
CA GLY A 314 -33.09 4.66 2.59
C GLY A 314 -32.97 3.54 1.56
N SER A 315 -33.07 3.86 0.27
CA SER A 315 -33.07 2.87 -0.82
C SER A 315 -31.67 2.62 -1.40
N GLN A 316 -31.49 1.48 -2.06
CA GLN A 316 -30.25 1.15 -2.79
C GLN A 316 -30.23 1.78 -4.18
N PHE A 317 -29.09 1.68 -4.86
CA PHE A 317 -28.96 2.11 -6.24
C PHE A 317 -29.78 1.23 -7.20
N ASP A 318 -30.44 1.90 -8.14
CA ASP A 318 -31.30 1.28 -9.14
C ASP A 318 -30.81 1.68 -10.54
N TYR A 319 -30.29 0.71 -11.27
CA TYR A 319 -29.78 0.90 -12.61
C TYR A 319 -30.88 1.28 -13.63
N ALA A 320 -32.10 0.77 -13.46
CA ALA A 320 -33.21 1.08 -14.36
C ALA A 320 -33.64 2.55 -14.22
N LYS A 321 -33.64 3.08 -12.99
CA LYS A 321 -33.85 4.52 -12.75
C LYS A 321 -32.74 5.34 -13.40
N PHE A 322 -31.49 4.93 -13.27
CA PHE A 322 -30.35 5.60 -13.91
C PHE A 322 -30.48 5.63 -15.44
N LYS A 323 -30.80 4.50 -16.10
CA LYS A 323 -31.08 4.44 -17.54
C LYS A 323 -32.22 5.35 -17.97
N THR A 324 -33.29 5.41 -17.17
CA THR A 324 -34.45 6.26 -17.44
C THR A 324 -34.09 7.74 -17.33
N ALA A 325 -33.27 8.13 -16.35
CA ALA A 325 -32.78 9.49 -16.22
C ALA A 325 -31.85 9.87 -17.39
N LEU A 326 -30.95 8.98 -17.80
CA LEU A 326 -30.08 9.19 -18.96
C LEU A 326 -30.89 9.40 -20.25
N ALA A 327 -31.93 8.62 -20.48
CA ALA A 327 -32.76 8.71 -21.68
C ALA A 327 -33.55 10.04 -21.80
N ARG A 328 -33.69 10.79 -20.69
CA ARG A 328 -34.35 12.11 -20.67
C ARG A 328 -33.41 13.25 -21.03
N GLU A 329 -32.10 13.02 -20.98
CA GLU A 329 -31.09 14.03 -21.29
C GLU A 329 -30.82 14.13 -22.79
N LYS A 330 -30.46 15.33 -23.24
CA LYS A 330 -30.04 15.58 -24.62
C LYS A 330 -28.52 15.54 -24.70
N PHE A 331 -27.98 14.38 -25.06
CA PHE A 331 -26.56 14.24 -25.39
C PHE A 331 -26.28 14.72 -26.82
N SER A 332 -25.13 15.34 -27.04
CA SER A 332 -24.65 15.57 -28.41
C SER A 332 -24.20 14.24 -29.05
N GLU A 333 -24.13 14.19 -30.38
CA GLU A 333 -23.69 12.97 -31.09
C GLU A 333 -22.29 12.50 -30.63
N GLY A 334 -21.38 13.45 -30.34
CA GLY A 334 -20.05 13.16 -29.81
C GLY A 334 -20.02 12.67 -28.35
N GLN A 335 -21.12 12.83 -27.59
CA GLN A 335 -21.27 12.33 -26.22
C GLN A 335 -21.97 10.98 -26.16
N GLN A 336 -22.97 10.76 -27.01
CA GLN A 336 -23.84 9.59 -26.96
C GLN A 336 -23.09 8.30 -27.31
N GLY A 337 -22.28 8.30 -28.38
CA GLY A 337 -21.55 7.10 -28.82
C GLY A 337 -20.64 6.52 -27.73
N PRO A 338 -19.70 7.30 -27.16
CA PRO A 338 -18.81 6.82 -26.10
C PRO A 338 -19.54 6.39 -24.83
N LEU A 339 -20.61 7.08 -24.43
CA LEU A 339 -21.41 6.69 -23.26
C LEU A 339 -22.12 5.35 -23.52
N GLN A 340 -22.72 5.18 -24.69
CA GLN A 340 -23.45 3.97 -25.07
C GLN A 340 -22.53 2.74 -25.07
N GLN A 341 -21.32 2.86 -25.62
CA GLN A 341 -20.31 1.78 -25.57
C GLN A 341 -20.00 1.33 -24.14
N ARG A 342 -19.93 2.27 -23.18
CA ARG A 342 -19.66 1.94 -21.77
C ARG A 342 -20.85 1.24 -21.11
N LEU A 343 -22.07 1.69 -21.41
CA LEU A 343 -23.29 1.05 -20.92
C LEU A 343 -23.42 -0.37 -21.49
N GLU A 344 -23.17 -0.57 -22.79
CA GLU A 344 -23.19 -1.89 -23.43
C GLU A 344 -22.14 -2.84 -22.82
N THR A 345 -20.93 -2.31 -22.56
CA THR A 345 -19.87 -3.06 -21.89
C THR A 345 -20.34 -3.54 -20.51
N LEU A 346 -20.92 -2.66 -19.69
CA LEU A 346 -21.46 -3.03 -18.38
C LEU A 346 -22.64 -4.02 -18.51
N GLU A 347 -23.61 -3.70 -19.36
CA GLU A 347 -24.84 -4.46 -19.56
C GLU A 347 -24.56 -5.89 -20.05
N SER A 348 -23.45 -6.12 -20.75
CA SER A 348 -23.01 -7.47 -21.15
C SER A 348 -22.68 -8.41 -19.99
N PHE A 349 -22.39 -7.88 -18.80
CA PHE A 349 -22.18 -8.65 -17.56
C PHE A 349 -23.37 -8.56 -16.60
N MET A 350 -24.41 -7.78 -16.93
CA MET A 350 -25.53 -7.60 -16.03
C MET A 350 -26.56 -8.72 -16.14
N VAL A 351 -27.11 -9.15 -15.00
CA VAL A 351 -28.20 -10.14 -14.95
C VAL A 351 -29.40 -9.63 -14.17
N LYS A 352 -30.58 -10.17 -14.50
CA LYS A 352 -31.81 -9.95 -13.75
C LYS A 352 -31.85 -10.92 -12.56
N GLY A 353 -31.49 -10.45 -11.37
CA GLY A 353 -31.57 -11.24 -10.12
C GLY A 353 -30.39 -11.03 -9.18
N LYS A 354 -30.35 -11.79 -8.07
CA LYS A 354 -29.16 -11.83 -7.19
C LYS A 354 -28.03 -12.57 -7.89
N ALA A 355 -26.91 -11.89 -8.09
CA ALA A 355 -25.74 -12.48 -8.74
C ALA A 355 -24.82 -13.23 -7.76
N ARG A 356 -24.95 -13.02 -6.45
CA ARG A 356 -23.91 -13.38 -5.47
C ARG A 356 -24.34 -14.49 -4.51
N SER A 357 -23.41 -15.41 -4.25
CA SER A 357 -23.43 -16.26 -3.06
C SER A 357 -22.59 -15.62 -1.96
N ASP A 358 -22.86 -15.98 -0.72
CA ASP A 358 -22.01 -15.58 0.41
C ASP A 358 -20.60 -16.15 0.27
N GLU A 359 -19.61 -15.40 0.76
CA GLU A 359 -18.21 -15.81 0.80
C GLU A 359 -17.96 -16.67 2.04
N GLU A 360 -17.50 -17.90 1.84
CA GLU A 360 -17.24 -18.86 2.91
C GLU A 360 -15.73 -18.99 3.18
N GLY A 361 -15.36 -19.24 4.44
CA GLY A 361 -13.98 -19.53 4.80
C GLY A 361 -13.47 -20.79 4.11
N GLY A 362 -12.27 -20.73 3.53
CA GLY A 362 -11.68 -21.83 2.76
C GLY A 362 -12.13 -21.86 1.29
N GLN A 363 -12.93 -20.89 0.85
CA GLN A 363 -13.28 -20.71 -0.57
C GLN A 363 -12.34 -19.72 -1.26
N LEU A 364 -11.83 -20.10 -2.43
CA LEU A 364 -11.11 -19.25 -3.37
C LEU A 364 -12.00 -18.93 -4.57
N THR A 365 -12.25 -17.65 -4.81
CA THR A 365 -12.89 -17.17 -6.04
C THR A 365 -11.83 -16.64 -7.00
N ILE A 366 -11.64 -17.28 -8.14
CA ILE A 366 -10.75 -16.81 -9.20
C ILE A 366 -11.62 -16.06 -10.21
N VAL A 367 -11.34 -14.77 -10.42
CA VAL A 367 -11.94 -14.02 -11.52
C VAL A 367 -10.97 -14.12 -12.70
N ASP A 368 -11.29 -14.99 -13.64
CA ASP A 368 -10.51 -15.26 -14.84
C ASP A 368 -11.13 -14.56 -16.05
N LEU A 369 -10.51 -13.45 -16.45
CA LEU A 369 -10.98 -12.64 -17.57
C LEU A 369 -10.16 -12.87 -18.85
N SER A 370 -9.49 -14.02 -18.95
CA SER A 370 -8.76 -14.44 -20.15
C SER A 370 -9.76 -14.75 -21.28
N CYS A 371 -10.12 -13.72 -22.03
CA CYS A 371 -11.12 -13.77 -23.09
C CYS A 371 -10.67 -12.90 -24.27
N PRO A 372 -10.76 -13.38 -25.52
CA PRO A 372 -10.42 -12.57 -26.71
C PRO A 372 -11.23 -11.27 -26.83
N CYS A 373 -12.41 -11.22 -26.23
CA CYS A 373 -13.29 -10.05 -26.26
C CYS A 373 -13.05 -9.05 -25.11
N ILE A 374 -12.12 -9.35 -24.20
CA ILE A 374 -11.80 -8.48 -23.05
C ILE A 374 -10.38 -7.96 -23.24
N THR A 375 -10.24 -6.63 -23.24
CA THR A 375 -8.93 -5.98 -23.22
C THR A 375 -8.39 -5.88 -21.79
N PRO A 376 -7.07 -5.67 -21.59
CA PRO A 376 -6.49 -5.47 -20.26
C PRO A 376 -7.15 -4.32 -19.47
N GLU A 377 -7.55 -3.26 -20.17
CA GLU A 377 -8.27 -2.10 -19.62
C GLU A 377 -9.63 -2.51 -19.02
N MET A 378 -10.40 -3.27 -19.81
CA MET A 378 -11.69 -3.78 -19.40
C MET A 378 -11.58 -4.80 -18.25
N ALA A 379 -10.53 -5.62 -18.27
CA ALA A 379 -10.22 -6.52 -17.16
C ALA A 379 -9.94 -5.73 -15.87
N CYS A 380 -9.14 -4.65 -15.92
CA CYS A 380 -8.85 -3.80 -14.77
C CYS A 380 -10.13 -3.20 -14.17
N LEU A 381 -11.05 -2.75 -15.01
CA LEU A 381 -12.34 -2.20 -14.59
C LEU A 381 -13.19 -3.24 -13.86
N LEU A 382 -13.33 -4.43 -14.43
CA LEU A 382 -14.08 -5.53 -13.84
C LEU A 382 -13.44 -6.06 -12.55
N PHE A 383 -12.10 -6.15 -12.50
CA PHE A 383 -11.36 -6.47 -11.27
C PHE A 383 -11.59 -5.42 -10.20
N ASN A 384 -11.62 -4.12 -10.54
CA ASN A 384 -11.87 -3.08 -9.56
C ASN A 384 -13.30 -3.16 -8.96
N ILE A 385 -14.29 -3.50 -9.79
CA ILE A 385 -15.66 -3.78 -9.33
C ILE A 385 -15.65 -4.99 -8.39
N CYS A 386 -15.04 -6.10 -8.81
CA CYS A 386 -14.96 -7.33 -8.01
C CYS A 386 -14.23 -7.11 -6.67
N LEU A 387 -13.13 -6.33 -6.67
CA LEU A 387 -12.40 -5.97 -5.47
C LEU A 387 -13.27 -5.16 -4.52
N SER A 388 -13.91 -4.10 -5.01
CA SER A 388 -14.81 -3.26 -4.21
C SER A 388 -15.96 -4.09 -3.63
N LEU A 389 -16.54 -4.96 -4.46
CA LEU A 389 -17.61 -5.88 -4.10
C LEU A 389 -17.20 -6.87 -3.01
N PHE A 390 -15.97 -7.38 -3.06
CA PHE A 390 -15.40 -8.31 -2.07
C PHE A 390 -15.11 -7.61 -0.73
N LEU A 391 -14.58 -6.39 -0.78
CA LEU A 391 -14.23 -5.61 0.41
C LEU A 391 -15.43 -5.02 1.15
N GLU A 392 -16.49 -4.64 0.44
CA GLU A 392 -17.69 -4.03 1.05
C GLU A 392 -18.58 -5.02 1.81
N GLN A 393 -18.44 -6.34 1.57
CA GLN A 393 -19.27 -7.31 2.27
C GLN A 393 -19.06 -7.20 3.79
N LYS A 394 -20.07 -7.51 4.59
CA LYS A 394 -19.86 -7.75 6.02
C LYS A 394 -19.50 -9.23 6.17
N SER A 395 -18.22 -9.54 6.32
CA SER A 395 -17.78 -10.91 6.58
C SER A 395 -17.20 -11.01 7.99
N VAL A 396 -17.56 -12.09 8.67
CA VAL A 396 -16.94 -12.50 9.95
C VAL A 396 -15.59 -13.16 9.69
N VAL A 397 -15.36 -13.58 8.45
CA VAL A 397 -14.15 -14.29 8.01
C VAL A 397 -13.15 -13.28 7.45
N GLY A 398 -11.86 -13.46 7.78
CA GLY A 398 -10.81 -12.63 7.22
C GLY A 398 -10.64 -12.85 5.72
N ARG A 399 -9.92 -11.94 5.06
CA ARG A 399 -9.84 -11.89 3.59
C ARG A 399 -8.43 -11.98 3.06
N VAL A 400 -8.30 -12.59 1.89
CA VAL A 400 -7.09 -12.54 1.06
C VAL A 400 -7.44 -12.14 -0.37
N VAL A 401 -6.70 -11.17 -0.91
CA VAL A 401 -6.80 -10.70 -2.30
C VAL A 401 -5.46 -11.00 -2.96
N ALA A 402 -5.49 -11.68 -4.10
CA ALA A 402 -4.32 -12.02 -4.86
C ALA A 402 -4.42 -11.50 -6.30
N LEU A 403 -3.33 -10.93 -6.80
CA LEU A 403 -3.17 -10.53 -8.19
C LEU A 403 -2.15 -11.46 -8.82
N ASP A 404 -2.58 -12.25 -9.78
CA ASP A 404 -1.71 -13.16 -10.52
C ASP A 404 -1.27 -12.55 -11.84
N GLU A 405 -0.02 -12.80 -12.24
CA GLU A 405 0.62 -12.26 -13.44
C GLU A 405 0.32 -10.77 -13.68
N ALA A 406 0.39 -9.93 -12.64
CA ALA A 406 -0.19 -8.59 -12.62
C ALA A 406 0.30 -7.66 -13.76
N HIS A 407 1.55 -7.82 -14.24
CA HIS A 407 2.07 -7.13 -15.42
C HIS A 407 1.25 -7.30 -16.72
N LYS A 408 0.41 -8.33 -16.84
CA LYS A 408 -0.43 -8.54 -18.03
C LYS A 408 -1.59 -7.55 -18.15
N TYR A 409 -1.98 -6.91 -17.04
CA TYR A 409 -3.09 -5.95 -17.02
C TYR A 409 -2.79 -4.66 -16.28
N LEU A 410 -1.86 -4.64 -15.32
CA LEU A 410 -1.40 -3.42 -14.68
C LEU A 410 -0.38 -2.70 -15.56
N GLY A 411 -0.89 -1.96 -16.54
CA GLY A 411 -0.13 -1.08 -17.42
C GLY A 411 -0.22 0.40 -17.04
N GLN A 412 0.01 1.27 -18.02
CA GLN A 412 -0.07 2.72 -17.84
C GLN A 412 -1.47 3.30 -18.07
N SER A 413 -2.41 2.51 -18.60
CA SER A 413 -3.77 2.96 -18.94
C SER A 413 -4.52 3.55 -17.75
N GLY A 414 -5.46 4.45 -18.04
CA GLY A 414 -6.36 5.02 -17.04
C GLY A 414 -7.07 3.97 -16.16
N GLU A 415 -7.54 2.85 -16.72
CA GLU A 415 -8.24 1.82 -15.92
C GLU A 415 -7.28 1.11 -14.98
N SER A 416 -6.08 0.80 -15.48
CA SER A 416 -5.01 0.23 -14.67
C SER A 416 -4.64 1.15 -13.51
N GLN A 417 -4.57 2.47 -13.74
CA GLN A 417 -4.30 3.44 -12.66
C GLN A 417 -5.43 3.50 -11.64
N VAL A 418 -6.70 3.40 -12.06
CA VAL A 418 -7.85 3.35 -11.14
C VAL A 418 -7.80 2.10 -10.26
N LEU A 419 -7.53 0.93 -10.86
CA LEU A 419 -7.35 -0.31 -10.11
C LEU A 419 -6.14 -0.21 -9.17
N THR A 420 -5.00 0.27 -9.65
CA THR A 420 -3.78 0.48 -8.86
C THR A 420 -4.03 1.39 -7.66
N ASN A 421 -4.73 2.51 -7.84
CA ASN A 421 -5.08 3.42 -6.75
C ASN A 421 -6.01 2.76 -5.72
N SER A 422 -6.96 1.94 -6.17
CA SER A 422 -7.85 1.19 -5.29
C SER A 422 -7.11 0.12 -4.48
N LEU A 423 -6.12 -0.55 -5.10
CA LEU A 423 -5.21 -1.47 -4.41
C LEU A 423 -4.34 -0.73 -3.38
N LEU A 424 -3.72 0.40 -3.75
CA LEU A 424 -2.93 1.23 -2.84
C LEU A 424 -3.75 1.70 -1.64
N GLN A 425 -4.98 2.14 -1.87
CA GLN A 425 -5.91 2.51 -0.80
C GLN A 425 -6.19 1.31 0.10
N THR A 426 -6.49 0.15 -0.48
CA THR A 426 -6.75 -1.09 0.27
C THR A 426 -5.54 -1.47 1.14
N VAL A 427 -4.32 -1.41 0.62
CA VAL A 427 -3.08 -1.67 1.38
C VAL A 427 -2.95 -0.70 2.57
N ARG A 428 -3.24 0.59 2.38
CA ARG A 428 -3.16 1.60 3.46
C ARG A 428 -4.12 1.32 4.61
N ILE A 429 -5.31 0.79 4.32
CA ILE A 429 -6.35 0.49 5.34
C ILE A 429 -6.49 -1.00 5.63
N GLN A 430 -5.54 -1.84 5.18
CA GLN A 430 -5.65 -3.31 5.24
C GLN A 430 -5.83 -3.84 6.67
N ARG A 431 -5.27 -3.14 7.68
CA ARG A 431 -5.42 -3.48 9.10
C ARG A 431 -6.85 -3.31 9.59
N HIS A 432 -7.54 -2.26 9.13
CA HIS A 432 -8.95 -2.03 9.46
C HIS A 432 -9.88 -2.98 8.70
N LEU A 433 -9.51 -3.34 7.47
CA LEU A 433 -10.29 -4.28 6.65
C LEU A 433 -10.00 -5.75 6.95
N GLY A 434 -8.94 -6.07 7.71
CA GLY A 434 -8.50 -7.44 7.96
C GLY A 434 -8.04 -8.19 6.70
N VAL A 435 -7.52 -7.47 5.70
CA VAL A 435 -7.20 -8.00 4.37
C VAL A 435 -5.71 -8.31 4.24
N ARG A 436 -5.39 -9.44 3.60
CA ARG A 436 -4.04 -9.75 3.11
C ARG A 436 -4.01 -9.56 1.60
N MET A 437 -3.00 -8.88 1.08
CA MET A 437 -2.86 -8.62 -0.34
C MET A 437 -1.58 -9.27 -0.88
N PHE A 438 -1.71 -10.11 -1.90
CA PHE A 438 -0.57 -10.74 -2.58
C PHE A 438 -0.52 -10.27 -4.03
N ILE A 439 0.63 -9.82 -4.48
CA ILE A 439 0.82 -9.34 -5.86
C ILE A 439 1.95 -10.16 -6.46
N SER A 440 1.63 -10.98 -7.46
CA SER A 440 2.60 -11.76 -8.22
C SER A 440 2.79 -11.15 -9.60
N THR A 441 4.03 -10.87 -9.97
CA THR A 441 4.35 -10.28 -11.28
C THR A 441 5.71 -10.76 -11.77
N GLN A 442 5.90 -10.81 -13.09
CA GLN A 442 7.23 -10.99 -13.66
C GLN A 442 8.02 -9.68 -13.62
N GLU A 443 7.34 -8.55 -13.83
CA GLU A 443 7.93 -7.23 -13.92
C GLU A 443 7.67 -6.43 -12.64
N PRO A 444 8.68 -6.17 -11.79
CA PRO A 444 8.51 -5.35 -10.59
C PRO A 444 8.32 -3.85 -10.90
N THR A 445 8.54 -3.45 -12.16
CA THR A 445 8.42 -2.06 -12.64
C THR A 445 6.98 -1.60 -12.85
N ILE A 446 5.99 -2.49 -12.76
CA ILE A 446 4.57 -2.19 -13.02
C ILE A 446 4.04 -1.06 -12.12
N SER A 447 4.47 -1.02 -10.86
CA SER A 447 4.05 -0.01 -9.90
C SER A 447 5.03 0.08 -8.74
N PRO A 448 6.02 0.99 -8.83
CA PRO A 448 6.89 1.35 -7.71
C PRO A 448 6.12 1.65 -6.42
N LYS A 449 4.97 2.33 -6.54
CA LYS A 449 4.10 2.68 -5.42
C LYS A 449 3.54 1.45 -4.68
N LEU A 450 3.21 0.38 -5.40
CA LEU A 450 2.72 -0.86 -4.77
C LEU A 450 3.86 -1.56 -4.03
N LEU A 451 5.06 -1.59 -4.62
CA LEU A 451 6.25 -2.14 -3.98
C LEU A 451 6.59 -1.42 -2.67
N ASP A 452 6.51 -0.08 -2.65
CA ASP A 452 6.78 0.76 -1.47
C ASP A 452 5.85 0.51 -0.28
N LEU A 453 4.58 0.22 -0.56
CA LEU A 453 3.59 -0.02 0.49
C LEU A 453 3.52 -1.48 0.94
N CYS A 454 4.20 -2.40 0.24
CA CYS A 454 4.18 -3.81 0.61
C CYS A 454 4.98 -4.04 1.88
N THR A 455 4.38 -4.71 2.86
CA THR A 455 5.04 -5.11 4.11
C THR A 455 6.22 -6.07 3.91
N MET A 456 6.20 -6.80 2.80
CA MET A 456 7.19 -7.81 2.44
C MET A 456 7.34 -7.88 0.93
N THR A 457 8.58 -8.06 0.46
CA THR A 457 8.87 -8.39 -0.95
C THR A 457 9.62 -9.71 -1.01
N ILE A 458 9.16 -10.64 -1.83
CA ILE A 458 9.82 -11.92 -2.11
C ILE A 458 10.33 -11.90 -3.55
N VAL A 459 11.65 -11.87 -3.69
CA VAL A 459 12.34 -11.79 -4.98
C VAL A 459 12.87 -13.17 -5.36
N HIS A 460 12.31 -13.76 -6.40
CA HIS A 460 12.83 -14.96 -7.05
C HIS A 460 13.87 -14.59 -8.10
N ARG A 461 14.55 -15.60 -8.65
CA ARG A 461 15.55 -15.43 -9.71
C ARG A 461 15.03 -14.55 -10.85
N PHE A 462 15.83 -13.56 -11.25
CA PHE A 462 15.66 -12.81 -12.50
C PHE A 462 17.03 -12.38 -13.04
N THR A 463 17.06 -11.92 -14.30
CA THR A 463 18.29 -11.52 -15.00
C THR A 463 18.29 -10.08 -15.49
N SER A 464 17.19 -9.33 -15.30
CA SER A 464 17.07 -7.92 -15.72
C SER A 464 17.76 -6.95 -14.75
N PRO A 465 18.78 -6.18 -15.17
CA PRO A 465 19.39 -5.14 -14.33
C PRO A 465 18.43 -3.99 -14.01
N ASP A 466 17.46 -3.72 -14.88
CA ASP A 466 16.46 -2.65 -14.72
C ASP A 466 15.52 -2.95 -13.55
N TRP A 467 15.20 -4.23 -13.36
CA TRP A 467 14.42 -4.71 -12.22
C TRP A 467 15.21 -4.54 -10.92
N LEU A 468 16.50 -4.83 -10.93
CA LEU A 468 17.37 -4.57 -9.77
C LEU A 468 17.43 -3.08 -9.45
N ARG A 469 17.60 -2.20 -10.44
CA ARG A 469 17.62 -0.73 -10.23
C ARG A 469 16.32 -0.23 -9.61
N THR A 470 15.20 -0.81 -10.02
CA THR A 470 13.89 -0.52 -9.43
C THR A 470 13.82 -1.04 -8.00
N LEU A 471 14.17 -2.29 -7.75
CA LEU A 471 14.18 -2.87 -6.40
C LEU A 471 15.12 -2.09 -5.45
N ARG A 472 16.32 -1.69 -5.89
CA ARG A 472 17.28 -0.90 -5.09
C ARG A 472 16.65 0.38 -4.54
N ARG A 473 15.94 1.14 -5.37
CA ARG A 473 15.32 2.42 -4.96
C ARG A 473 14.29 2.26 -3.84
N HIS A 474 13.69 1.09 -3.71
CA HIS A 474 12.62 0.84 -2.74
C HIS A 474 13.07 -0.04 -1.56
N LEU A 475 14.18 -0.79 -1.70
CA LEU A 475 14.70 -1.70 -0.68
C LEU A 475 15.91 -1.14 0.08
N ALA A 476 16.64 -0.16 -0.47
CA ALA A 476 17.75 0.50 0.21
C ALA A 476 17.27 1.81 0.87
N ASN A 477 17.73 2.08 2.10
CA ASN A 477 17.38 3.31 2.82
C ASN A 477 17.77 4.57 2.02
N LYS A 478 16.94 5.62 2.15
CA LYS A 478 17.11 6.93 1.50
C LYS A 478 18.47 7.60 1.75
N ASP A 479 19.22 7.18 2.75
CA ASP A 479 20.53 7.73 3.07
C ASP A 479 21.63 7.39 2.04
N ASP A 480 21.40 6.37 1.19
CA ASP A 480 22.26 6.07 0.04
C ASP A 480 21.94 6.94 -1.20
N ILE A 481 20.94 7.83 -1.13
CA ILE A 481 20.42 8.61 -2.27
C ILE A 481 20.85 10.10 -2.24
N LEU A 482 21.68 10.51 -1.27
CA LEU A 482 22.37 11.80 -1.35
C LEU A 482 23.61 11.68 -2.25
N GLU A 483 23.44 11.48 -3.56
CA GLU A 483 24.40 11.92 -4.60
C GLU A 483 23.86 11.67 -6.02
N GLU A 484 22.81 12.42 -6.44
CA GLU A 484 22.52 12.62 -7.88
C GLU A 484 23.29 13.84 -8.46
N GLY A 485 24.38 14.27 -7.80
CA GLY A 485 25.12 15.49 -8.14
C GLY A 485 26.64 15.34 -8.35
N ALA A 486 27.21 14.15 -8.32
CA ALA A 486 28.65 13.96 -8.49
C ALA A 486 28.99 12.71 -9.34
N ASN A 487 29.77 12.92 -10.40
CA ASN A 487 30.40 11.87 -11.21
C ASN A 487 31.56 11.19 -10.45
N THR A 488 31.29 10.64 -9.28
CA THR A 488 32.22 9.80 -8.53
C THR A 488 31.43 8.76 -7.75
N ALA A 489 30.96 7.71 -8.43
CA ALA A 489 30.55 6.50 -7.74
C ALA A 489 31.76 5.98 -6.95
N THR A 490 31.72 6.14 -5.63
CA THR A 490 32.68 5.51 -4.72
C THR A 490 32.60 3.99 -4.93
N SER A 491 33.75 3.32 -5.09
CA SER A 491 33.84 1.91 -5.50
C SER A 491 33.11 0.92 -4.57
N GLY A 492 32.73 1.34 -3.36
CA GLY A 492 32.01 0.54 -2.37
C GLY A 492 30.51 0.32 -2.68
N GLN A 493 29.77 1.34 -3.12
CA GLN A 493 28.32 1.22 -3.39
C GLN A 493 28.01 0.36 -4.62
N THR A 494 28.88 0.41 -5.64
CA THR A 494 28.77 -0.46 -6.81
C THR A 494 28.99 -1.93 -6.43
N SER A 495 29.87 -2.22 -5.46
CA SER A 495 30.18 -3.58 -5.02
C SER A 495 28.98 -4.30 -4.35
N VAL A 496 28.26 -3.61 -3.46
CA VAL A 496 27.11 -4.20 -2.74
C VAL A 496 25.96 -4.54 -3.69
N VAL A 497 25.66 -3.66 -4.65
CA VAL A 497 24.59 -3.87 -5.64
C VAL A 497 24.94 -5.02 -6.58
N VAL A 498 26.20 -5.09 -7.02
CA VAL A 498 26.69 -6.20 -7.84
C VAL A 498 26.60 -7.52 -7.06
N GLY A 499 26.95 -7.54 -5.77
CA GLY A 499 26.82 -8.70 -4.91
C GLY A 499 25.36 -9.17 -4.73
N LEU A 500 24.42 -8.24 -4.51
CA LEU A 500 23.00 -8.58 -4.42
C LEU A 500 22.44 -9.15 -5.73
N PHE A 501 22.83 -8.58 -6.87
CA PHE A 501 22.40 -9.07 -8.18
C PHE A 501 22.92 -10.48 -8.46
N GLN A 502 24.20 -10.73 -8.17
CA GLN A 502 24.81 -12.06 -8.30
C GLN A 502 24.07 -13.08 -7.43
N ARG A 503 23.72 -12.72 -6.19
CA ARG A 503 22.90 -13.58 -5.30
C ARG A 503 21.54 -13.90 -5.91
N ILE A 504 20.84 -12.90 -6.47
CA ILE A 504 19.53 -13.10 -7.12
C ILE A 504 19.64 -14.03 -8.34
N MET A 505 20.65 -13.83 -9.18
CA MET A 505 20.87 -14.66 -10.37
C MET A 505 21.23 -16.11 -10.01
N ALA A 506 21.90 -16.32 -8.88
CA ALA A 506 22.31 -17.64 -8.39
C ALA A 506 21.17 -18.45 -7.72
N LEU A 507 20.02 -17.83 -7.44
CA LEU A 507 18.87 -18.51 -6.84
C LEU A 507 18.39 -19.69 -7.70
N ARG A 508 18.15 -20.84 -7.07
CA ARG A 508 17.51 -22.00 -7.70
C ARG A 508 15.99 -21.82 -7.75
N THR A 509 15.30 -22.61 -8.57
CA THR A 509 13.83 -22.60 -8.60
C THR A 509 13.26 -22.92 -7.21
N GLY A 510 12.36 -22.05 -6.73
CA GLY A 510 11.77 -22.15 -5.39
C GLY A 510 12.60 -21.50 -4.28
N GLN A 511 13.82 -21.02 -4.58
CA GLN A 511 14.58 -20.16 -3.67
C GLN A 511 14.24 -18.69 -3.93
N GLY A 512 14.21 -17.89 -2.88
CA GLY A 512 13.92 -16.45 -2.97
C GLY A 512 14.70 -15.65 -1.94
N LEU A 513 14.86 -14.35 -2.20
CA LEU A 513 15.28 -13.37 -1.21
C LEU A 513 14.06 -12.66 -0.65
N VAL A 514 13.93 -12.65 0.68
CA VAL A 514 12.86 -11.95 1.39
C VAL A 514 13.38 -10.65 1.95
N PHE A 515 12.69 -9.57 1.61
CA PHE A 515 12.85 -8.25 2.19
C PHE A 515 11.63 -7.97 3.03
N ALA A 516 11.79 -7.92 4.36
CA ALA A 516 10.70 -7.70 5.29
C ALA A 516 11.16 -6.81 6.45
N PRO A 517 11.18 -5.48 6.28
CA PRO A 517 11.73 -4.55 7.27
C PRO A 517 11.03 -4.61 8.65
N SER A 518 9.76 -5.04 8.65
CA SER A 518 8.95 -5.22 9.86
C SER A 518 9.02 -6.64 10.44
N ALA A 519 9.71 -7.58 9.77
CA ALA A 519 9.85 -8.94 10.26
C ALA A 519 10.96 -9.05 11.31
N LEU A 520 10.72 -9.87 12.33
CA LEU A 520 11.67 -10.14 13.41
C LEU A 520 12.47 -11.41 13.05
N ILE A 521 13.51 -11.25 12.22
CA ILE A 521 14.29 -12.34 11.64
C ILE A 521 15.74 -12.25 12.16
N ARG A 522 15.93 -12.52 13.45
CA ARG A 522 17.23 -12.70 14.16
C ARG A 522 18.15 -11.46 14.24
N GLY A 523 18.66 -11.17 15.44
CA GLY A 523 19.75 -10.22 15.68
C GLY A 523 21.13 -10.83 15.40
N SER A 524 22.07 -10.00 14.96
CA SER A 524 23.50 -10.36 14.86
C SER A 524 24.00 -10.94 16.19
N GLN A 525 24.84 -11.98 16.12
CA GLN A 525 25.45 -12.64 17.28
C GLN A 525 26.48 -11.77 18.04
N ASP A 526 26.72 -10.52 17.63
CA ASP A 526 27.80 -9.69 18.17
C ASP A 526 27.49 -8.96 19.48
N THR A 527 26.27 -9.04 20.00
CA THR A 527 25.94 -8.53 21.34
C THR A 527 25.33 -9.64 22.15
N GLY A 528 25.91 -9.99 23.30
CA GLY A 528 25.49 -11.09 24.20
C GLY A 528 24.09 -10.98 24.83
N HIS A 529 23.15 -10.33 24.15
CA HIS A 529 21.71 -10.39 24.40
C HIS A 529 21.05 -11.17 23.26
N ASP A 530 20.38 -12.27 23.61
CA ASP A 530 19.54 -13.09 22.75
C ASP A 530 18.26 -12.31 22.36
N GLY A 531 18.44 -11.22 21.60
CA GLY A 531 17.42 -10.26 21.25
C GLY A 531 16.87 -10.49 19.85
N LEU A 532 15.54 -10.54 19.71
CA LEU A 532 14.90 -10.37 18.41
C LEU A 532 15.26 -8.99 17.85
N CYS A 533 15.86 -8.95 16.66
CA CYS A 533 16.04 -7.70 15.92
C CYS A 533 15.16 -7.67 14.69
N ARG A 534 14.74 -6.46 14.31
CA ARG A 534 14.08 -6.22 13.02
C ARG A 534 15.06 -6.50 11.89
N ASN A 535 14.57 -7.14 10.83
CA ASN A 535 15.34 -7.37 9.61
C ASN A 535 15.43 -6.08 8.77
N ALA A 536 16.01 -5.04 9.35
CA ALA A 536 15.93 -3.69 8.80
C ALA A 536 16.76 -3.53 7.51
N ASN A 537 17.84 -4.30 7.33
CA ASN A 537 18.87 -3.95 6.35
C ASN A 537 19.36 -5.07 5.43
N GLU A 538 19.04 -6.36 5.66
CA GLU A 538 19.56 -7.45 4.80
C GLU A 538 18.50 -8.41 4.24
N PRO A 539 18.58 -8.77 2.94
CA PRO A 539 17.71 -9.80 2.39
C PRO A 539 18.03 -11.16 2.98
N THR A 540 16.99 -11.83 3.49
CA THR A 540 17.08 -13.21 3.97
C THR A 540 16.86 -14.18 2.81
N ALA A 541 17.82 -15.06 2.54
CA ALA A 541 17.64 -16.12 1.55
C ALA A 541 16.82 -17.26 2.13
N ILE A 542 15.76 -17.67 1.42
CA ILE A 542 14.86 -18.74 1.84
C ILE A 542 14.67 -19.79 0.74
N GLN A 543 14.39 -21.01 1.17
CA GLN A 543 13.77 -22.05 0.36
C GLN A 543 12.28 -22.05 0.64
N VAL A 544 11.46 -21.68 -0.33
CA VAL A 544 10.00 -21.80 -0.23
C VAL A 544 9.65 -23.29 -0.26
N ARG A 545 8.69 -23.70 0.59
CA ARG A 545 8.24 -25.08 0.65
C ARG A 545 7.55 -25.52 -0.66
N SER A 546 7.40 -26.83 -0.84
CA SER A 546 6.54 -27.40 -1.86
C SER A 546 5.06 -27.18 -1.52
N ARG A 547 4.21 -27.18 -2.57
CA ARG A 547 2.75 -27.11 -2.44
C ARG A 547 2.19 -28.32 -1.67
N LEU A 548 1.10 -28.09 -0.95
CA LEU A 548 0.24 -29.15 -0.44
C LEU A 548 -0.65 -29.71 -1.55
N THR A 549 -1.02 -28.86 -2.50
CA THR A 549 -1.92 -29.20 -3.60
C THR A 549 -1.14 -29.66 -4.84
N ARG A 550 -1.84 -30.24 -5.82
CA ARG A 550 -1.25 -30.59 -7.13
C ARG A 550 -0.57 -29.37 -7.76
N ASP A 551 0.51 -29.60 -8.48
CA ASP A 551 1.23 -28.56 -9.21
C ASP A 551 0.75 -28.48 -10.66
N GLY A 552 0.15 -27.34 -11.02
CA GLY A 552 -0.34 -27.04 -12.36
C GLY A 552 0.67 -26.36 -13.27
N GLY A 553 1.78 -25.87 -12.73
CA GLY A 553 2.75 -25.01 -13.42
C GLY A 553 4.05 -25.71 -13.83
N ARG A 554 4.08 -27.05 -13.85
CA ARG A 554 5.29 -27.79 -14.25
C ARG A 554 5.64 -27.49 -15.71
N THR A 555 6.87 -27.04 -15.93
CA THR A 555 7.41 -26.83 -17.28
C THR A 555 7.31 -28.11 -18.09
N VAL A 556 6.59 -28.06 -19.21
CA VAL A 556 6.52 -29.17 -20.18
C VAL A 556 7.86 -29.22 -20.91
N MET A 557 8.64 -30.26 -20.65
CA MET A 557 9.93 -30.47 -21.30
C MET A 557 9.73 -31.24 -22.62
N ALA A 558 10.44 -30.86 -23.67
CA ALA A 558 10.44 -31.60 -24.94
C ALA A 558 10.87 -33.06 -24.68
N GLY A 559 9.99 -34.02 -24.97
CA GLY A 559 10.23 -35.46 -24.78
C GLY A 559 9.47 -36.11 -23.60
N GLN A 560 8.80 -35.32 -22.75
CA GLN A 560 7.84 -35.83 -21.78
C GLN A 560 6.43 -35.60 -22.35
N THR A 561 5.89 -36.59 -23.05
CA THR A 561 4.45 -36.60 -23.38
C THR A 561 3.67 -36.89 -22.10
N ALA A 562 2.59 -36.13 -21.91
CA ALA A 562 1.71 -36.19 -20.74
C ALA A 562 0.95 -37.52 -20.63
#